data_AF-A0A950QSN3-F1
#
_entry.id   AF-A0A950QSN3-F1
#
_cell.length_a   1.000
_cell.length_b   1.000
_cell.length_c   1.000
_cell.angle_alpha   90.00
_cell.angle_beta   90.00
_cell.angle_gamma   90.00
#
_symmetry.space_group_name_H-M   'P 1'
#
loop_
_entity.id
_entity.type
_entity.pdbx_description
1 polymer ?
#
loop_
_entity_poly.entity_id
_entity_poly.type
_entity_poly.pdbx_seq_one_letter_code
_entity_poly.pdbx_strand_id
1 'polypeptide(L)'
;IHYDDEIEQWLHHRNGTAKIGKNAPSVPQGGAKRIDAVKAVEVALATLPGTKPLYVSLPASPKGSYLIALRYPEDLTPGGRSWVNVDQYSGKPLNVQSSRTVAWGTRSIILNRAIHTGDIFGYVSKIIVSLTCLLLISQAITGYYMWWKKLGVAQREKQRILPASEPVA
;
A
#
# COMPACT_ATOMS: atom_id res chain seq x y z
N ILE A 1 -3.55 -1.50 -4.50
CA ILE A 1 -3.19 -0.21 -3.85
C ILE A 1 -4.41 0.73 -3.73
N HIS A 2 -5.53 0.48 -4.42
CA HIS A 2 -6.72 1.35 -4.39
C HIS A 2 -7.43 1.48 -3.02
N TYR A 3 -7.30 0.51 -2.12
CA TYR A 3 -7.97 0.50 -0.81
C TYR A 3 -7.45 1.59 0.15
N ASP A 4 -6.15 1.90 0.08
CA ASP A 4 -5.54 2.95 0.91
C ASP A 4 -6.14 4.33 0.57
N ASP A 5 -6.45 4.58 -0.70
CA ASP A 5 -6.94 5.89 -1.17
C ASP A 5 -8.37 6.20 -0.67
N GLU A 6 -9.22 5.20 -0.43
CA GLU A 6 -10.59 5.41 0.08
C GLU A 6 -10.60 5.68 1.59
N ILE A 7 -9.82 4.92 2.35
CA ILE A 7 -9.69 5.11 3.81
C ILE A 7 -9.00 6.45 4.08
N GLU A 8 -7.95 6.78 3.33
CA GLU A 8 -7.32 8.09 3.37
C GLU A 8 -8.35 9.19 3.11
N GLN A 9 -9.16 9.06 2.05
CA GLN A 9 -10.20 10.05 1.72
C GLN A 9 -11.24 10.22 2.83
N TRP A 10 -11.72 9.13 3.42
CA TRP A 10 -12.68 9.20 4.53
C TRP A 10 -12.08 9.87 5.77
N LEU A 11 -10.83 9.53 6.12
CA LEU A 11 -10.11 10.15 7.23
C LEU A 11 -9.84 11.65 6.98
N HIS A 12 -9.51 12.01 5.75
CA HIS A 12 -9.32 13.40 5.33
C HIS A 12 -10.62 14.21 5.42
N HIS A 13 -11.74 13.64 4.98
CA HIS A 13 -13.06 14.26 5.09
C HIS A 13 -13.48 14.47 6.55
N ARG A 14 -13.20 13.51 7.45
CA ARG A 14 -13.53 13.66 8.87
C ARG A 14 -12.62 14.62 9.62
N ASN A 15 -11.34 14.66 9.26
CA ASN A 15 -10.36 15.49 9.97
C ASN A 15 -10.16 16.87 9.32
N GLY A 16 -10.92 17.21 8.28
CA GLY A 16 -10.80 18.49 7.56
C GLY A 16 -9.43 18.71 6.92
N THR A 17 -8.68 17.63 6.64
CA THR A 17 -7.31 17.72 6.11
C THR A 17 -7.32 17.54 4.59
N ALA A 18 -6.51 18.34 3.88
CA ALA A 18 -6.51 18.36 2.43
C ALA A 18 -6.17 16.98 1.84
N LYS A 19 -6.91 16.59 0.78
CA LYS A 19 -6.67 15.36 0.04
C LYS A 19 -5.21 15.31 -0.43
N ILE A 20 -4.64 14.13 -0.31
CA ILE A 20 -3.38 13.78 -0.94
C ILE A 20 -3.58 13.72 -2.46
N GLY A 21 -3.30 14.82 -3.15
CA GLY A 21 -3.25 14.83 -4.60
C GLY A 21 -1.98 14.16 -5.12
N LYS A 22 -1.99 12.83 -5.31
CA LYS A 22 -0.98 12.14 -6.14
C LYS A 22 -1.04 12.58 -7.62
N ASN A 23 -2.14 13.21 -8.02
CA ASN A 23 -2.35 13.78 -9.35
C ASN A 23 -2.71 15.26 -9.21
N ALA A 24 -1.71 16.14 -9.14
CA ALA A 24 -1.94 17.56 -9.34
C ALA A 24 -1.97 17.82 -10.85
N PRO A 25 -3.10 18.27 -11.45
CA PRO A 25 -3.15 18.54 -12.87
C PRO A 25 -2.22 19.71 -13.23
N SER A 26 -1.35 19.50 -14.22
CA SER A 26 -0.57 20.59 -14.82
C SER A 26 -1.47 21.44 -15.69
N VAL A 27 -1.24 22.75 -15.67
CA VAL A 27 -1.95 23.69 -16.54
C VAL A 27 -1.13 23.83 -17.83
N PRO A 28 -1.63 23.36 -19.00
CA PRO A 28 -0.93 23.56 -20.26
C PRO A 28 -0.86 25.04 -20.58
N GLN A 29 0.35 25.61 -20.53
CA GLN A 29 0.63 26.93 -21.05
C GLN A 29 0.89 26.81 -22.56
N GLY A 30 0.04 27.44 -23.36
CA GLY A 30 0.13 27.40 -24.82
C GLY A 30 1.53 27.79 -25.30
N GLY A 31 2.24 26.84 -25.93
CA GLY A 31 3.58 27.04 -26.48
C GLY A 31 4.75 26.69 -25.55
N ALA A 32 4.51 26.30 -24.30
CA ALA A 32 5.59 25.91 -23.39
C ALA A 32 6.15 24.51 -23.71
N LYS A 33 7.45 24.43 -23.96
CA LYS A 33 8.18 23.16 -24.10
C LYS A 33 8.26 22.50 -22.71
N ARG A 34 8.02 21.19 -22.64
CA ARG A 34 8.12 20.45 -21.38
C ARG A 34 9.50 20.67 -20.76
N ILE A 35 9.54 20.92 -19.45
CA ILE A 35 10.80 20.99 -18.72
C ILE A 35 11.50 19.64 -18.74
N ASP A 36 12.82 19.66 -18.65
CA ASP A 36 13.60 18.43 -18.55
C ASP A 36 13.33 17.71 -17.21
N ALA A 37 13.34 16.38 -17.24
CA ALA A 37 13.07 15.55 -16.08
C ALA A 37 14.11 15.78 -14.96
N VAL A 38 15.36 16.06 -15.32
CA VAL A 38 16.43 16.37 -14.37
C VAL A 38 16.10 17.64 -13.59
N LYS A 39 15.63 18.68 -14.28
CA LYS A 39 15.23 19.95 -13.64
C LYS A 39 14.04 19.75 -12.69
N ALA A 40 13.09 18.88 -13.04
CA ALA A 40 11.98 18.54 -12.14
C ALA A 40 12.46 17.84 -10.85
N VAL A 41 13.47 16.97 -10.96
CA VAL A 41 14.09 16.32 -9.79
C VAL A 41 14.85 17.32 -8.93
N GLU A 42 15.61 18.24 -9.52
CA GLU A 42 16.31 19.29 -8.78
C GLU A 42 15.34 20.17 -7.98
N VAL A 43 14.23 20.60 -8.59
CA VAL A 43 13.17 21.35 -7.90
C VAL A 43 12.58 20.54 -6.74
N ALA A 44 12.36 19.24 -6.94
CA ALA A 44 11.83 18.36 -5.89
C ALA A 44 12.81 18.20 -4.72
N LEU A 45 14.11 18.02 -5.00
CA LEU A 45 15.17 17.92 -3.98
C LEU A 45 15.40 19.25 -3.24
N ALA A 46 15.30 20.38 -3.93
CA ALA A 46 15.35 21.69 -3.31
C ALA A 46 14.15 21.94 -2.39
N THR A 47 12.99 21.39 -2.73
CA THR A 47 11.76 21.52 -1.94
C THR A 47 11.79 20.65 -0.67
N LEU A 48 12.36 19.44 -0.76
CA LEU A 48 12.50 18.52 0.39
C LEU A 48 13.98 18.14 0.58
N PRO A 49 14.78 19.00 1.25
CA PRO A 49 16.20 18.75 1.46
C PRO A 49 16.43 17.53 2.36
N GLY A 50 17.45 16.73 2.03
CA GLY A 50 17.79 15.50 2.77
C GLY A 50 16.99 14.26 2.36
N THR A 51 16.17 14.35 1.31
CA THR A 51 15.49 13.20 0.71
C THR A 51 16.32 12.56 -0.40
N LYS A 52 16.11 11.26 -0.62
CA LYS A 52 16.64 10.52 -1.78
C LYS A 52 15.54 10.32 -2.81
N PRO A 53 15.78 10.58 -4.12
CA PRO A 53 14.83 10.28 -5.17
C PRO A 53 14.73 8.77 -5.35
N LEU A 54 13.50 8.26 -5.30
CA LEU A 54 13.22 6.84 -5.51
C LEU A 54 12.83 6.55 -6.94
N TYR A 55 11.84 7.29 -7.44
CA TYR A 55 11.41 7.20 -8.83
C TYR A 55 10.79 8.51 -9.28
N VAL A 56 10.80 8.71 -10.59
CA VAL A 56 10.19 9.85 -11.27
C VAL A 56 9.13 9.30 -12.22
N SER A 57 7.88 9.69 -12.01
CA SER A 57 6.80 9.42 -12.94
C SER A 57 6.72 10.53 -13.96
N LEU A 58 6.86 10.17 -15.23
CA LEU A 58 6.71 11.08 -16.35
C LEU A 58 5.21 11.37 -16.60
N PRO A 59 4.86 12.60 -16.99
CA PRO A 59 3.48 12.95 -17.32
C PRO A 59 3.04 12.21 -18.60
N ALA A 60 2.05 11.31 -18.45
CA ALA A 60 1.48 10.55 -19.56
C ALA A 60 0.57 11.40 -20.47
N SER A 61 0.08 12.55 -19.99
CA SER A 61 -0.83 13.42 -20.73
C SER A 61 -0.39 14.90 -20.67
N PRO A 62 -0.86 15.75 -21.61
CA PRO A 62 -0.63 17.19 -21.56
C PRO A 62 -1.18 17.90 -20.31
N LYS A 63 -2.03 17.22 -19.52
CA LYS A 63 -2.55 17.71 -18.24
C LYS A 63 -1.85 17.07 -17.02
N GLY A 64 -0.91 16.15 -17.24
CA GLY A 64 -0.17 15.48 -16.18
C GLY A 64 0.99 16.31 -15.64
N SER A 65 1.35 16.11 -14.37
CA SER A 65 2.55 16.69 -13.74
C SER A 65 3.64 15.62 -13.58
N TYR A 66 4.88 16.07 -13.38
CA TYR A 66 5.94 15.18 -12.93
C TYR A 66 5.71 14.84 -11.47
N LEU A 67 5.57 13.55 -11.15
CA LEU A 67 5.52 13.10 -9.76
C LEU A 67 6.87 12.51 -9.39
N ILE A 68 7.54 13.14 -8.42
CA ILE A 68 8.82 12.68 -7.89
C ILE A 68 8.54 12.10 -6.51
N ALA A 69 8.78 10.80 -6.36
CA ALA A 69 8.73 10.14 -5.06
C ALA A 69 10.08 10.27 -4.36
N LEU A 70 10.03 10.76 -3.13
CA LEU A 70 11.17 11.10 -2.31
C LEU A 70 11.10 10.32 -1.00
N ARG A 71 12.27 9.96 -0.47
CA ARG A 71 12.39 9.21 0.79
C ARG A 71 13.33 9.89 1.75
N TYR A 72 12.87 10.09 2.98
CA TYR A 72 13.75 10.47 4.08
C TYR A 72 14.48 9.25 4.66
N PRO A 73 15.70 9.40 5.19
CA PRO A 73 16.44 8.28 5.77
C PRO A 73 15.71 7.61 6.96
N GLU A 74 14.87 8.36 7.68
CA GLU A 74 14.04 7.84 8.79
C GLU A 74 12.70 7.22 8.38
N ASP A 75 12.34 7.24 7.09
CA ASP A 75 11.08 6.65 6.63
C ASP A 75 11.08 5.13 6.87
N LEU A 76 10.12 4.66 7.66
CA LEU A 76 9.96 3.23 7.99
C LEU A 76 9.66 2.36 6.75
N THR A 77 9.07 2.94 5.71
CA THR A 77 8.70 2.19 4.50
C THR A 77 9.74 2.33 3.39
N PRO A 78 10.17 1.24 2.75
CA PRO A 78 11.18 1.27 1.68
C PRO A 78 10.83 2.19 0.50
N GLY A 79 9.53 2.33 0.21
CA GLY A 79 9.01 3.11 -0.92
C GLY A 79 8.91 4.62 -0.69
N GLY A 80 9.32 5.14 0.48
CA GLY A 80 9.22 6.56 0.81
C GLY A 80 7.76 7.04 0.93
N ARG A 81 7.52 8.09 1.72
CA ARG A 81 6.17 8.67 1.89
C ARG A 81 6.13 10.16 1.62
N SER A 82 7.14 10.66 0.92
CA SER A 82 7.18 12.04 0.47
C SER A 82 7.05 12.07 -1.06
N TRP A 83 6.28 13.01 -1.57
CA TRP A 83 6.21 13.25 -3.02
C TRP A 83 6.12 14.74 -3.31
N VAL A 84 6.67 15.11 -4.45
CA VAL A 84 6.54 16.44 -5.02
C VAL A 84 5.99 16.30 -6.43
N ASN A 85 4.87 16.96 -6.67
CA ASN A 85 4.31 17.13 -8.01
C ASN A 85 4.85 18.43 -8.58
N VAL A 86 5.54 18.38 -9.72
CA VAL A 86 6.10 19.54 -10.42
C VAL A 86 5.36 19.73 -11.73
N ASP A 87 4.93 20.97 -11.99
CA ASP A 87 4.30 21.33 -13.26
C ASP A 87 5.27 21.12 -14.43
N GLN A 88 4.83 20.37 -15.45
CA GLN A 88 5.63 20.05 -16.62
C GLN A 88 5.95 21.24 -17.53
N TYR A 89 5.25 22.37 -17.36
CA TYR A 89 5.44 23.57 -18.18
C TYR A 89 6.13 24.68 -17.39
N SER A 90 5.62 25.01 -16.20
CA SER A 90 6.16 26.11 -15.39
C SER A 90 7.34 25.73 -14.49
N GLY A 91 7.54 24.42 -14.24
CA GLY A 91 8.56 23.93 -13.31
C GLY A 91 8.31 24.30 -11.84
N LYS A 92 7.09 24.75 -11.51
CA LYS A 92 6.71 25.07 -10.13
C LYS A 92 6.24 23.80 -9.40
N PRO A 93 6.57 23.64 -8.10
CA PRO A 93 5.99 22.58 -7.30
C PRO A 93 4.50 22.88 -7.07
N LEU A 94 3.63 22.01 -7.59
CA LEU A 94 2.18 22.12 -7.47
C LEU A 94 1.65 21.52 -6.17
N ASN A 95 2.23 20.41 -5.74
CA ASN A 95 1.84 19.74 -4.51
C ASN A 95 3.04 19.09 -3.86
N VAL A 96 3.26 19.39 -2.58
CA VAL A 96 4.38 18.91 -1.78
C VAL A 96 3.81 18.16 -0.60
N GLN A 97 4.18 16.89 -0.47
CA GLN A 97 3.92 16.13 0.73
C GLN A 97 5.23 15.61 1.31
N SER A 98 5.40 15.85 2.60
CA SER A 98 6.51 15.33 3.38
C SER A 98 5.97 14.35 4.41
N SER A 99 6.60 13.18 4.51
CA SER A 99 6.29 12.17 5.53
C SER A 99 6.39 12.68 6.97
N ARG A 100 7.09 13.81 7.19
CA ARG A 100 7.21 14.48 8.48
C ARG A 100 6.01 15.35 8.84
N THR A 101 5.34 15.94 7.85
CA THR A 101 4.29 16.95 8.05
C THR A 101 2.88 16.44 7.73
N VAL A 102 2.76 15.16 7.33
CA VAL A 102 1.45 14.54 7.11
C VAL A 102 0.60 14.54 8.39
N ALA A 103 -0.71 14.70 8.20
CA ALA A 103 -1.68 14.62 9.28
C ALA A 103 -1.63 13.27 10.00
N TRP A 104 -2.09 13.23 11.25
CA TRP A 104 -2.14 12.02 12.07
C TRP A 104 -2.79 10.85 11.31
N GLY A 105 -3.92 11.10 10.63
CA GLY A 105 -4.69 10.07 9.89
C GLY A 105 -3.81 9.29 8.93
N THR A 106 -3.11 10.01 8.05
CA THR A 106 -2.17 9.45 7.10
C THR A 106 -0.99 8.77 7.79
N ARG A 107 -0.45 9.37 8.86
CA ARG A 107 0.67 8.78 9.62
C ARG A 107 0.35 7.40 10.16
N SER A 108 -0.88 7.17 10.59
CA SER A 108 -1.31 5.89 11.14
C SER A 108 -1.56 4.83 10.09
N ILE A 109 -1.96 5.23 8.88
CA ILE A 109 -2.03 4.32 7.73
C ILE A 109 -0.62 3.90 7.31
N ILE A 110 0.34 4.85 7.29
CA ILE A 110 1.75 4.56 7.04
C ILE A 110 2.27 3.55 8.08
N LEU A 111 1.97 3.77 9.36
CA LEU A 111 2.35 2.87 10.44
C LEU A 111 1.70 1.51 10.31
N ASN A 112 0.39 1.45 10.05
CA ASN A 112 -0.33 0.19 9.85
C ASN A 112 0.32 -0.63 8.73
N ARG A 113 0.64 -0.01 7.60
CA ARG A 113 1.34 -0.69 6.52
C ARG A 113 2.72 -1.17 6.96
N ALA A 114 3.48 -0.37 7.71
CA ALA A 114 4.78 -0.80 8.22
C ALA A 114 4.66 -1.99 9.19
N ILE A 115 3.63 -2.04 10.03
CA ILE A 115 3.33 -3.21 10.89
C ILE A 115 3.00 -4.42 10.00
N HIS A 116 2.11 -4.23 9.01
CA HIS A 116 1.62 -5.30 8.15
C HIS A 116 2.73 -5.92 7.30
N THR A 117 3.65 -5.12 6.76
CA THR A 117 4.81 -5.61 6.01
C THR A 117 5.98 -6.03 6.89
N GLY A 118 5.91 -5.78 8.21
CA GLY A 118 6.99 -6.05 9.14
C GLY A 118 8.23 -5.16 8.92
N ASP A 119 8.06 -3.93 8.41
CA ASP A 119 9.18 -3.01 8.14
C ASP A 119 9.59 -2.15 9.35
N ILE A 120 9.04 -2.38 10.55
CA ILE A 120 9.29 -1.55 11.74
C ILE A 120 10.67 -1.79 12.37
N PHE A 121 11.07 -3.06 12.52
CA PHE A 121 12.33 -3.45 13.18
C PHE A 121 13.26 -4.21 12.22
N GLY A 122 13.16 -3.90 10.92
CA GLY A 122 13.97 -4.55 9.89
C GLY A 122 13.71 -6.05 9.80
N TYR A 123 14.77 -6.86 9.89
CA TYR A 123 14.68 -8.30 9.72
C TYR A 123 13.93 -9.01 10.85
N VAL A 124 13.98 -8.50 12.09
CA VAL A 124 13.34 -9.14 13.24
C VAL A 124 11.81 -9.20 13.05
N SER A 125 11.20 -8.07 12.71
CA SER A 125 9.76 -8.00 12.45
C SER A 125 9.35 -8.83 11.23
N LYS A 126 10.19 -8.93 10.20
CA LYS A 126 9.94 -9.79 9.03
C LYS A 126 9.90 -11.26 9.38
N ILE A 127 10.81 -11.72 10.24
CA ILE A 127 10.84 -13.11 10.72
C ILE A 127 9.56 -13.40 11.53
N ILE A 128 9.18 -12.50 12.45
CA ILE A 128 7.97 -12.68 13.28
C ILE A 128 6.71 -12.77 12.41
N VAL A 129 6.55 -11.86 11.44
CA VAL A 129 5.41 -11.88 10.52
C VAL A 129 5.42 -13.15 9.67
N SER A 130 6.58 -13.58 9.18
CA SER A 130 6.74 -14.82 8.43
C SER A 130 6.32 -16.06 9.24
N LEU A 131 6.75 -16.16 10.50
CA LEU A 131 6.35 -17.25 11.40
C LEU A 131 4.84 -17.23 11.68
N THR A 132 4.25 -16.05 11.81
CA THR A 132 2.81 -15.89 12.01
C THR A 132 2.03 -16.39 10.79
N CYS A 133 2.49 -16.09 9.58
CA CYS A 133 1.89 -16.64 8.36
C CYS A 133 1.95 -18.18 8.32
N LEU A 134 3.08 -18.78 8.70
CA LEU A 134 3.23 -20.24 8.77
C LEU A 134 2.28 -20.86 9.81
N LEU A 135 2.09 -20.20 10.94
CA LEU A 135 1.14 -20.64 11.97
C LEU A 135 -0.31 -20.60 11.45
N LEU A 136 -0.70 -19.55 10.73
CA LEU A 136 -2.03 -19.44 10.12
C LEU A 136 -2.28 -20.53 9.06
N ILE A 137 -1.28 -20.83 8.23
CA ILE A 137 -1.35 -21.94 7.28
C ILE A 137 -1.52 -23.26 8.03
N SER A 138 -0.72 -23.47 9.08
CA SER A 138 -0.81 -24.66 9.92
C SER A 138 -2.21 -24.79 10.55
N GLN A 139 -2.80 -23.69 11.01
CA GLN A 139 -4.15 -23.66 11.56
C GLN A 139 -5.23 -23.99 10.52
N ALA A 140 -5.08 -23.51 9.28
CA ALA A 140 -5.98 -23.86 8.19
C ALA A 140 -5.90 -25.36 7.84
N ILE A 141 -4.68 -25.91 7.77
CA ILE A 141 -4.45 -27.33 7.49
C ILE A 141 -5.03 -28.20 8.61
N THR A 142 -4.77 -27.87 9.88
CA THR A 142 -5.30 -28.66 11.00
C THR A 142 -6.82 -28.57 11.09
N GLY A 143 -7.40 -27.38 10.90
CA GLY A 143 -8.85 -27.20 10.84
C GLY A 143 -9.49 -28.02 9.71
N TYR A 144 -8.90 -28.00 8.52
CA TYR A 144 -9.34 -28.80 7.38
C TYR A 144 -9.23 -30.31 7.65
N TYR A 145 -8.11 -30.76 8.22
CA TYR A 145 -7.89 -32.15 8.58
C TYR A 145 -8.91 -32.66 9.62
N MET A 146 -9.19 -31.86 10.65
CA MET A 146 -10.21 -32.17 11.65
C MET A 146 -11.60 -32.27 11.04
N TRP A 147 -11.95 -31.37 10.13
CA TRP A 147 -13.22 -31.39 9.41
C TRP A 147 -13.38 -32.67 8.56
N TRP A 148 -12.33 -33.06 7.83
CA TRP A 148 -12.35 -34.27 7.00
C TRP A 148 -12.51 -35.53 7.86
N LYS A 149 -11.77 -35.64 8.98
CA LYS A 149 -11.94 -36.77 9.91
C LYS A 149 -13.36 -36.87 10.45
N LYS A 150 -13.98 -35.75 10.80
CA LYS A 150 -15.37 -35.73 11.30
C LYS A 150 -16.34 -36.28 10.26
N LEU A 151 -16.18 -35.94 8.99
CA LEU A 151 -17.02 -36.46 7.89
C LEU A 151 -16.88 -37.97 7.73
N GLY A 152 -15.65 -38.50 7.80
CA GLY A 152 -15.41 -39.94 7.70
C GLY A 152 -15.98 -40.74 8.88
N VAL A 153 -15.92 -40.18 10.10
CA VAL A 153 -16.56 -40.80 11.29
C VAL A 153 -18.08 -40.81 11.14
N ALA A 154 -18.68 -39.69 10.72
CA ALA A 154 -20.13 -39.60 10.51
C ALA A 154 -20.62 -40.57 9.42
N GLN A 155 -19.85 -40.77 8.35
CA GLN A 155 -20.17 -41.76 7.31
C GLN A 155 -20.10 -43.20 7.81
N ARG A 156 -19.05 -43.55 8.56
CA ARG A 156 -18.89 -44.89 9.16
C ARG A 156 -19.98 -45.21 10.16
N GLU A 157 -20.36 -44.23 10.96
CA GLU A 157 -21.48 -44.36 11.89
C GLU A 157 -22.77 -44.59 11.12
N LYS A 158 -23.09 -43.78 10.10
CA LYS A 158 -24.26 -43.97 9.24
C LYS A 158 -24.33 -45.36 8.59
N GLN A 159 -23.20 -45.91 8.13
CA GLN A 159 -23.13 -47.27 7.57
C GLN A 159 -23.34 -48.37 8.61
N ARG A 160 -22.97 -48.14 9.88
CA ARG A 160 -23.17 -49.10 10.99
C ARG A 160 -24.64 -49.19 11.42
N ILE A 161 -25.39 -48.09 11.33
CA ILE A 161 -26.81 -48.04 11.76
C ILE A 161 -27.78 -48.50 10.66
N LEU A 162 -27.34 -48.57 9.40
CA LEU A 162 -28.16 -49.09 8.31
C LEU A 162 -28.08 -50.63 8.34
N PRO A 163 -29.19 -51.36 8.59
CA PRO A 163 -29.18 -52.81 8.49
C PRO A 163 -28.83 -53.19 7.05
N ALA A 164 -27.99 -54.23 6.88
CA ALA A 164 -27.73 -54.81 5.57
C ALA A 164 -29.08 -55.15 4.94
N SER A 165 -29.46 -54.46 3.87
CA SER A 165 -30.67 -54.78 3.12
C SER A 165 -30.53 -56.22 2.64
N GLU A 166 -31.31 -57.14 3.22
CA GLU A 166 -31.32 -58.52 2.80
C GLU A 166 -31.66 -58.57 1.29
N PRO A 167 -30.96 -59.42 0.52
CA PRO A 167 -31.29 -59.58 -0.88
C PRO A 167 -32.68 -60.21 -1.00
N VAL A 168 -33.62 -59.45 -1.57
CA VAL A 168 -34.94 -59.95 -1.93
C VAL A 168 -34.75 -61.02 -3.01
N ALA A 169 -35.06 -62.27 -2.65
CA ALA A 169 -35.07 -63.44 -3.53
C ALA A 169 -36.32 -63.46 -4.42
#